data_AF-A0A9X3EYZ8-F1
#
_entry.id   AF-A0A9X3EYZ8-F1
#
_cell.length_a   1.000
_cell.length_b   1.000
_cell.length_c   1.000
_cell.angle_alpha   90.00
_cell.angle_beta   90.00
_cell.angle_gamma   90.00
#
_symmetry.space_group_name_H-M   'P 1'
#
loop_
_entity.id
_entity.type
_entity.pdbx_description
1 polymer ?
#
loop_
_entity_poly.entity_id
_entity_poly.type
_entity_poly.pdbx_seq_one_letter_code
_entity_poly.pdbx_strand_id
1 'polypeptide(L)'
;MPRLSLGLWLILVFGCGESAREVYTQGMKAEGEAERGPCKLVFDQQLGQNVISADQIQSCLKGQEEALALYDKASALGLKDLDFERTREQARERAKRLQGMLSTLRELEQPEYPGGKAP
;
A
#
# COMPACT_ATOMS: atom_id res chain seq x y z
N MET A 1 19.21 -29.52 -50.84
CA MET A 1 20.22 -28.65 -50.19
C MET A 1 20.66 -27.60 -51.20
N PRO A 2 21.04 -26.37 -50.79
CA PRO A 2 20.80 -25.69 -49.50
C PRO A 2 19.29 -25.32 -49.39
N ARG A 3 18.78 -24.18 -48.89
CA ARG A 3 18.93 -23.39 -47.63
C ARG A 3 17.47 -23.07 -47.17
N LEU A 4 17.07 -22.73 -45.93
CA LEU A 4 17.67 -22.12 -44.74
C LEU A 4 18.00 -20.61 -44.82
N SER A 5 16.94 -19.78 -44.78
CA SER A 5 16.97 -18.42 -44.21
C SER A 5 15.61 -18.09 -43.59
N LEU A 6 15.34 -18.70 -42.43
CA LEU A 6 14.21 -18.34 -41.57
C LEU A 6 14.47 -16.91 -41.05
N GLY A 7 13.82 -15.91 -41.64
CA GLY A 7 13.99 -14.48 -41.34
C GLY A 7 13.41 -14.04 -39.99
N LEU A 8 13.63 -14.82 -38.94
CA LEU A 8 13.14 -14.58 -37.59
C LEU A 8 14.11 -13.64 -36.84
N TRP A 9 14.21 -12.39 -37.30
CA TRP A 9 14.77 -11.33 -36.46
C TRP A 9 13.67 -10.78 -35.57
N LEU A 10 13.59 -11.33 -34.35
CA LEU A 10 12.73 -10.82 -33.30
C LEU A 10 12.96 -9.32 -33.16
N ILE A 11 11.87 -8.57 -33.18
CA ILE A 11 11.84 -7.19 -32.73
C ILE A 11 12.05 -7.24 -31.21
N LEU A 12 13.31 -7.22 -30.79
CA LEU A 12 13.70 -6.95 -29.40
C LEU A 12 13.35 -5.50 -29.10
N VAL A 13 12.07 -5.28 -28.80
CA VAL A 13 11.62 -4.11 -28.05
C VAL A 13 12.20 -4.24 -26.65
N PHE A 14 13.48 -3.89 -26.50
CA PHE A 14 14.04 -3.45 -25.23
C PHE A 14 13.33 -2.14 -24.89
N GLY A 15 12.09 -2.26 -24.41
CA GLY A 15 11.36 -1.13 -23.90
C GLY A 15 12.12 -0.55 -22.73
N CYS A 16 12.27 0.77 -22.73
CA CYS A 16 12.62 1.53 -21.53
C CYS A 16 11.44 1.47 -20.54
N GLY A 17 11.17 0.28 -20.00
CA GLY A 17 10.29 0.11 -18.86
C GLY A 17 11.04 0.41 -17.57
N GLU A 18 10.34 0.97 -16.58
CA GLU A 18 10.87 1.09 -15.22
C GLU A 18 11.42 -0.25 -14.75
N SER A 19 12.61 -0.22 -14.15
CA SER A 19 13.20 -1.45 -13.62
C SER A 19 12.40 -1.92 -12.39
N ALA A 20 12.29 -3.25 -12.19
CA ALA A 20 11.58 -3.79 -11.03
C ALA A 20 12.12 -3.24 -9.69
N ARG A 21 13.42 -2.93 -9.62
CA ARG A 21 14.08 -2.35 -8.45
C ARG A 21 13.77 -0.86 -8.26
N GLU A 22 13.59 -0.12 -9.35
CA GLU A 22 13.16 1.28 -9.32
C GLU A 22 11.72 1.39 -8.81
N VAL A 23 10.80 0.56 -9.32
CA VAL A 23 9.42 0.48 -8.83
C VAL A 23 9.38 0.10 -7.34
N TYR A 24 10.16 -0.89 -6.91
CA TYR A 24 10.30 -1.22 -5.49
C TYR A 24 10.79 -0.03 -4.65
N THR A 25 11.73 0.75 -5.19
CA THR A 25 12.25 1.97 -4.53
C THR A 25 11.21 3.08 -4.45
N GLN A 26 10.31 3.21 -5.43
CA GLN A 26 9.15 4.08 -5.35
C GLN A 26 8.18 3.62 -4.26
N GLY A 27 7.92 2.30 -4.16
CA GLY A 27 7.07 1.73 -3.10
C GLY A 27 7.60 2.04 -1.70
N MET A 28 8.90 1.86 -1.46
CA MET A 28 9.54 2.21 -0.18
C MET A 28 9.45 3.72 0.14
N LYS A 29 9.45 4.59 -0.88
CA LYS A 29 9.27 6.03 -0.68
C LYS A 29 7.83 6.36 -0.27
N ALA A 30 6.85 5.83 -0.99
CA ALA A 30 5.42 5.99 -0.68
C ALA A 30 5.08 5.48 0.73
N GLU A 31 5.56 4.29 1.10
CA GLU A 31 5.41 3.74 2.45
C GLU A 31 6.04 4.67 3.50
N GLY A 32 7.28 5.11 3.29
CA GLY A 32 7.97 6.02 4.21
C GLY A 32 7.30 7.39 4.33
N GLU A 33 6.64 7.90 3.27
CA GLU A 33 5.86 9.13 3.30
C GLU A 33 4.55 8.95 4.08
N ALA A 34 3.86 7.82 3.90
CA ALA A 34 2.69 7.46 4.69
C ALA A 34 3.02 7.34 6.20
N GLU A 35 4.10 6.64 6.54
CA GLU A 35 4.57 6.43 7.93
C GLU A 35 5.02 7.73 8.62
N ARG A 36 5.63 8.67 7.88
CA ARG A 36 6.05 9.97 8.44
C ARG A 36 4.90 10.98 8.57
N GLY A 37 3.86 10.83 7.74
CA GLY A 37 2.70 11.70 7.69
C GLY A 37 1.45 11.05 8.29
N PRO A 38 0.49 10.59 7.47
CA PRO A 38 -0.86 10.22 7.90
C PRO A 38 -0.96 9.04 8.87
N CYS A 39 0.03 8.14 8.93
CA CYS A 39 0.03 7.03 9.89
C CYS A 39 0.50 7.43 11.30
N LYS A 40 1.02 8.66 11.47
CA LYS A 40 1.55 9.14 12.74
C LYS A 40 0.41 9.59 13.67
N LEU A 41 0.39 9.06 14.89
CA LEU A 41 -0.54 9.50 15.94
C LEU A 41 -0.35 11.00 16.23
N VAL A 42 -1.46 11.70 16.45
CA VAL A 42 -1.48 13.12 16.81
C VAL A 42 -1.78 13.24 18.31
N PHE A 43 -1.06 14.12 19.01
CA PHE A 43 -1.33 14.37 20.42
C PHE A 43 -2.57 15.24 20.59
N ASP A 44 -3.60 14.70 21.22
CA ASP A 44 -4.81 15.41 21.61
C ASP A 44 -4.60 16.08 22.97
N GLN A 45 -4.68 17.41 23.02
CA GLN A 45 -4.48 18.18 24.26
C GLN A 45 -5.68 18.10 25.23
N GLN A 46 -6.88 17.76 24.77
CA GLN A 46 -8.07 17.64 25.60
C GLN A 46 -8.10 16.28 26.31
N LEU A 47 -7.70 15.22 25.61
CA LEU A 47 -7.59 13.86 26.14
C LEU A 47 -6.22 13.58 26.80
N GLY A 48 -5.22 14.45 26.57
CA GLY A 48 -3.88 14.33 27.14
C GLY A 48 -3.07 13.13 26.61
N GLN A 49 -3.43 12.61 25.44
CA GLN A 49 -2.89 11.36 24.88
C GLN A 49 -2.73 11.42 23.35
N ASN A 50 -1.94 10.51 22.80
CA ASN A 50 -1.84 10.31 21.35
C ASN A 50 -3.08 9.58 20.83
N VAL A 51 -3.74 10.13 19.81
CA VAL A 51 -4.92 9.57 19.15
C VAL A 51 -4.72 9.44 17.64
N ILE A 52 -5.63 8.72 16.99
CA ILE A 52 -5.75 8.66 15.54
C ILE A 52 -7.24 8.65 15.17
N SER A 53 -7.66 9.51 14.24
CA SER A 53 -9.06 9.57 13.76
C SER A 53 -9.32 8.62 12.60
N ALA A 54 -10.58 8.29 12.30
CA ALA A 54 -10.91 7.48 11.13
C ALA A 54 -10.37 8.09 9.83
N ASP A 55 -10.43 9.42 9.66
CA ASP A 55 -9.87 10.13 8.50
C ASP A 55 -8.34 9.96 8.38
N GLN A 56 -7.62 9.95 9.53
CA GLN A 56 -6.18 9.68 9.54
C GLN A 56 -5.88 8.22 9.20
N ILE A 57 -6.64 7.25 9.74
CA ILE A 57 -6.51 5.85 9.35
C ILE A 57 -6.80 5.66 7.86
N GLN A 58 -7.83 6.31 7.31
CA GLN A 58 -8.14 6.26 5.88
C GLN A 58 -7.01 6.84 5.03
N SER A 59 -6.43 7.97 5.46
CA SER A 59 -5.30 8.59 4.78
C SER A 59 -4.03 7.74 4.84
N CYS A 60 -3.79 7.09 5.98
CA CYS A 60 -2.69 6.15 6.17
C CYS A 60 -2.87 4.90 5.30
N LEU A 61 -4.06 4.30 5.32
CA LEU A 61 -4.42 3.14 4.50
C LEU A 61 -4.17 3.41 3.02
N LYS A 62 -4.62 4.56 2.50
CA LYS A 62 -4.41 4.95 1.09
C LYS A 62 -2.93 4.97 0.71
N GLY A 63 -2.06 5.57 1.54
CA GLY A 63 -0.61 5.59 1.28
C GLY A 63 0.03 4.20 1.32
N GLN A 64 -0.47 3.31 2.19
CA GLN A 64 -0.02 1.92 2.27
C GLN A 64 -0.51 1.08 1.08
N GLU A 65 -1.73 1.32 0.60
CA GLU A 65 -2.27 0.71 -0.63
C GLU A 65 -1.50 1.18 -1.88
N GLU A 66 -1.12 2.46 -1.95
CA GLU A 66 -0.25 2.99 -3.03
C GLU A 66 1.15 2.35 -3.02
N ALA A 67 1.76 2.18 -1.84
CA ALA A 67 3.03 1.47 -1.69
C ALA A 67 2.90 -0.02 -2.07
N LEU A 68 1.84 -0.69 -1.64
CA LEU A 68 1.58 -2.09 -1.96
C LEU A 68 1.35 -2.31 -3.45
N ALA A 69 0.64 -1.40 -4.14
CA ALA A 69 0.45 -1.46 -5.59
C ALA A 69 1.80 -1.36 -6.35
N LEU A 70 2.73 -0.55 -5.85
CA LEU A 70 4.10 -0.48 -6.39
C LEU A 70 4.88 -1.77 -6.12
N TYR A 71 4.73 -2.39 -4.95
CA TYR A 71 5.32 -3.71 -4.68
C TYR A 71 4.72 -4.81 -5.58
N ASP A 72 3.41 -4.82 -5.81
CA ASP A 72 2.77 -5.76 -6.73
C ASP A 72 3.25 -5.55 -8.19
N LYS A 73 3.42 -4.30 -8.64
CA LYS A 73 4.05 -3.95 -9.92
C LYS A 73 5.51 -4.41 -9.99
N ALA A 74 6.31 -4.24 -8.93
CA ALA A 74 7.69 -4.72 -8.87
C ALA A 74 7.79 -6.25 -8.97
N SER A 75 6.86 -6.98 -8.34
CA SER A 75 6.78 -8.44 -8.44
C SER A 75 6.38 -8.91 -9.84
N ALA A 76 5.42 -8.22 -10.48
CA ALA A 76 5.03 -8.46 -11.88
C ALA A 76 6.18 -8.21 -12.88
N LEU A 77 7.07 -7.27 -12.58
CA LEU A 77 8.31 -7.02 -13.32
C LEU A 77 9.45 -8.02 -12.99
N GLY A 78 9.20 -9.00 -12.13
CA GLY A 78 10.11 -10.11 -11.85
C GLY A 78 10.97 -9.99 -10.60
N LEU A 79 10.78 -8.98 -9.75
CA LEU A 79 11.43 -8.94 -8.43
C LEU A 79 10.84 -10.01 -7.52
N LYS A 80 11.70 -10.89 -6.98
CA LYS A 80 11.30 -12.10 -6.21
C LYS A 80 12.32 -12.49 -5.13
N ASP A 81 13.18 -11.55 -4.71
CA ASP A 81 14.11 -11.83 -3.61
C ASP A 81 13.36 -11.99 -2.28
N LEU A 82 13.89 -12.82 -1.38
CA LEU A 82 13.19 -13.22 -0.16
C LEU A 82 12.87 -12.04 0.77
N ASP A 83 13.70 -11.00 0.77
CA ASP A 83 13.48 -9.82 1.60
C ASP A 83 12.43 -8.90 0.98
N PHE A 84 12.42 -8.71 -0.34
CA PHE A 84 11.32 -8.07 -1.05
C PHE A 84 9.97 -8.76 -0.81
N GLU A 85 9.91 -10.08 -0.96
CA GLU A 85 8.66 -10.85 -0.75
C GLU A 85 8.16 -10.69 0.69
N ARG A 86 9.07 -10.71 1.69
CA ARG A 86 8.73 -10.39 3.10
C ARG A 86 8.20 -8.98 3.28
N THR A 87 8.84 -7.96 2.70
CA THR A 87 8.39 -6.57 2.76
C THR A 87 7.00 -6.41 2.15
N ARG A 88 6.73 -7.03 0.99
CA ARG A 88 5.42 -6.99 0.34
C ARG A 88 4.33 -7.63 1.21
N GLU A 89 4.56 -8.80 1.78
CA GLU A 89 3.57 -9.44 2.66
C GLU A 89 3.36 -8.67 3.97
N GLN A 90 4.40 -8.09 4.56
CA GLN A 90 4.27 -7.17 5.70
C GLN A 90 3.43 -5.92 5.37
N ALA A 91 3.58 -5.36 4.15
CA ALA A 91 2.76 -4.26 3.67
C ALA A 91 1.28 -4.69 3.50
N ARG A 92 1.01 -5.89 2.94
CA ARG A 92 -0.36 -6.46 2.88
C ARG A 92 -0.97 -6.60 4.28
N GLU A 93 -0.22 -7.12 5.25
CA GLU A 93 -0.69 -7.27 6.63
C GLU A 93 -0.92 -5.92 7.33
N ARG A 94 -0.13 -4.88 7.03
CA ARG A 94 -0.35 -3.54 7.57
C ARG A 94 -1.61 -2.91 6.97
N ALA A 95 -1.79 -2.96 5.64
CA ALA A 95 -3.00 -2.48 4.97
C ALA A 95 -4.27 -3.16 5.52
N LYS A 96 -4.26 -4.49 5.65
CA LYS A 96 -5.37 -5.26 6.23
C LYS A 96 -5.70 -4.86 7.67
N ARG A 97 -4.69 -4.59 8.50
CA ARG A 97 -4.91 -4.10 9.88
C ARG A 97 -5.53 -2.70 9.91
N LEU A 98 -5.02 -1.78 9.09
CA LEU A 98 -5.57 -0.42 8.97
C LEU A 98 -7.02 -0.43 8.46
N GLN A 99 -7.34 -1.29 7.51
CA GLN A 99 -8.71 -1.48 7.03
C GLN A 99 -9.65 -1.96 8.15
N GLY A 100 -9.22 -2.90 8.99
CA GLY A 100 -10.00 -3.37 10.14
C GLY A 100 -10.15 -2.33 11.26
N MET A 101 -9.12 -1.50 11.48
CA MET A 101 -9.24 -0.34 12.39
C MET A 101 -10.24 0.68 11.85
N LEU A 102 -10.20 0.96 10.54
CA LEU A 102 -11.10 1.91 9.88
C LEU A 102 -12.56 1.46 9.90
N SER A 103 -12.86 0.17 9.71
CA SER A 103 -14.23 -0.34 9.85
C SER A 103 -14.74 -0.17 11.28
N THR A 104 -13.92 -0.56 12.26
CA THR A 104 -14.27 -0.46 13.69
C THR A 104 -14.53 0.99 14.11
N LEU A 105 -13.68 1.94 13.72
CA LEU A 105 -13.91 3.36 14.05
C LEU A 105 -15.15 3.91 13.38
N ARG A 106 -15.43 3.57 12.11
CA ARG A 106 -16.64 4.02 11.41
C ARG A 106 -17.93 3.41 11.94
N GLU A 107 -17.87 2.24 12.56
CA GLU A 107 -19.01 1.65 13.29
C GLU A 107 -19.28 2.41 14.60
N LEU A 108 -18.22 2.87 15.29
CA LEU A 108 -18.32 3.68 16.52
C LEU A 108 -18.68 5.16 16.26
N GLU A 109 -18.28 5.72 15.12
CA GLU A 109 -18.60 7.09 14.69
C GLU A 109 -20.02 7.24 14.12
N GLN A 110 -20.68 6.13 13.76
CA GLN A 110 -22.10 6.14 13.43
C GLN A 110 -22.91 6.41 14.70
N PRO A 111 -23.68 7.51 14.79
CA PRO A 111 -24.48 7.76 15.98
C PRO A 111 -25.55 6.67 16.12
N GLU A 112 -25.60 6.01 17.28
CA GLU A 112 -26.75 5.18 17.66
C GLU A 112 -28.02 6.02 17.55
N TYR A 113 -28.85 5.67 16.57
CA TYR A 113 -30.20 6.15 16.24
C TYR A 113 -30.66 7.50 16.86
N PRO A 114 -31.01 8.52 16.04
CA PRO A 114 -31.71 9.71 16.52
C PRO A 114 -33.18 9.38 16.89
N GLY A 115 -33.38 8.70 18.04
CA GLY A 115 -34.70 8.38 18.58
C GLY A 115 -34.80 7.01 19.24
N GLY A 116 -34.32 6.88 20.49
CA GLY A 116 -34.56 5.70 21.33
C GLY A 116 -34.04 5.95 22.74
N LYS A 117 -34.88 5.78 23.77
CA LYS A 117 -34.46 5.97 25.17
C LYS A 117 -33.49 4.85 25.57
N ALA A 118 -32.40 5.21 26.25
CA ALA A 118 -31.63 4.27 27.06
C ALA A 118 -32.52 3.63 28.15
N PRO A 119 -32.22 2.40 28.60
CA PRO A 119 -32.95 1.71 29.66
C PRO A 119 -32.81 2.38 31.04
#